data_AF-A0A9D4KMH3-F1
#
_entry.id   AF-A0A9D4KMH3-F1
#
_cell.length_a   1.000
_cell.length_b   1.000
_cell.length_c   1.000
_cell.angle_alpha   90.00
_cell.angle_beta   90.00
_cell.angle_gamma   90.00
#
_symmetry.space_group_name_H-M   'P 1'
#
loop_
_entity.id
_entity.type
_entity.pdbx_description
1 polymer ?
#
loop_
_entity_poly.entity_id
_entity_poly.type
_entity_poly.pdbx_seq_one_letter_code
_entity_poly.pdbx_strand_id
1 'polypeptide(L)'
;MKKAKRNLRKAQRKFHAKKRCSDLENIMNATDDTTFYKLVRKQRSTSRHLTNCLLNEGRKLTSPEEISDGWGKHFETLATPINDQRYDHFYLKQATKDLNHLQIAFQTSGKTVAETDVPEVECAVAKLNNNKAADYMGLTAEHLKYGGAAIYLPCAGEDNQQNV
;
A
#
# COMPACT_ATOMS: atom_id res chain seq x y z
N MET A 1 -16.41 12.16 -45.20
CA MET A 1 -15.83 11.56 -43.96
C MET A 1 -15.93 12.42 -42.69
N LYS A 2 -15.66 13.74 -42.71
CA LYS A 2 -15.62 14.58 -41.47
C LYS A 2 -16.95 14.60 -40.67
N LYS A 3 -18.10 14.64 -41.36
CA LYS A 3 -19.45 14.64 -40.74
C LYS A 3 -19.76 13.32 -40.02
N ALA A 4 -19.41 12.17 -40.61
CA ALA A 4 -19.58 10.85 -40.00
C ALA A 4 -18.70 10.69 -38.73
N LYS A 5 -17.43 11.12 -38.79
CA LYS A 5 -16.54 11.13 -37.62
C LYS A 5 -17.08 12.01 -36.48
N ARG A 6 -17.63 13.20 -36.81
CA ARG A 6 -18.27 14.09 -35.84
C ARG A 6 -19.51 13.46 -35.19
N ASN A 7 -20.35 12.79 -35.99
CA ASN A 7 -21.53 12.10 -35.49
C ASN A 7 -21.16 10.93 -34.58
N LEU A 8 -20.15 10.13 -34.96
CA LEU A 8 -19.63 9.04 -34.12
C LEU A 8 -19.12 9.57 -32.77
N ARG A 9 -18.31 10.63 -32.77
CA ARG A 9 -17.82 11.26 -31.52
C ARG A 9 -18.97 11.76 -30.64
N LYS A 10 -20.02 12.35 -31.24
CA LYS A 10 -21.21 12.81 -30.52
C LYS A 10 -21.97 11.63 -29.89
N ALA A 11 -22.14 10.53 -30.62
CA ALA A 11 -22.77 9.32 -30.13
C ALA A 11 -21.96 8.67 -28.99
N GLN A 12 -20.64 8.57 -29.14
CA GLN A 12 -19.73 8.07 -28.11
C GLN A 12 -19.81 8.91 -26.83
N ARG A 13 -19.77 10.25 -26.93
CA ARG A 13 -19.90 11.13 -25.75
C ARG A 13 -21.23 10.92 -25.03
N LYS A 14 -22.34 10.80 -25.76
CA LYS A 14 -23.66 10.51 -25.18
C LYS A 14 -23.69 9.14 -24.49
N PHE A 15 -23.14 8.11 -25.13
CA PHE A 15 -23.04 6.77 -24.56
C PHE A 15 -22.21 6.77 -23.28
N HIS A 16 -21.02 7.37 -23.30
CA HIS A 16 -20.16 7.45 -22.12
C HIS A 16 -20.78 8.28 -21.00
N ALA A 17 -21.51 9.36 -21.32
CA ALA A 17 -22.25 10.12 -20.32
C ALA A 17 -23.35 9.27 -19.66
N LYS A 18 -24.18 8.59 -20.46
CA LYS A 18 -25.24 7.69 -19.96
C LYS A 18 -24.65 6.55 -19.11
N LYS A 19 -23.54 5.96 -19.56
CA LYS A 19 -22.83 4.91 -18.83
C LYS A 19 -22.33 5.40 -17.47
N ARG A 20 -21.74 6.60 -17.39
CA ARG A 20 -21.31 7.18 -16.10
C ARG A 20 -22.47 7.41 -15.13
N CYS A 21 -23.61 7.91 -15.60
CA CYS A 21 -24.79 8.07 -14.75
C CYS A 21 -25.30 6.72 -14.23
N SER A 22 -25.38 5.71 -15.10
CA SER A 22 -25.79 4.36 -14.70
C SER A 22 -24.80 3.71 -13.75
N ASP A 23 -23.50 3.85 -13.97
CA ASP A 23 -22.46 3.33 -13.06
C ASP A 23 -22.59 4.00 -11.67
N LEU A 24 -22.88 5.31 -11.60
CA LEU A 24 -23.13 6.01 -10.34
C LEU A 24 -24.40 5.51 -9.62
N GLU A 25 -25.51 5.35 -10.34
CA GLU A 25 -26.75 4.79 -9.77
C GLU A 25 -26.51 3.38 -9.21
N ASN A 26 -25.76 2.55 -9.94
CA ASN A 26 -25.42 1.20 -9.49
C ASN A 26 -24.52 1.20 -8.24
N ILE A 27 -23.64 2.19 -8.09
CA ILE A 27 -22.83 2.38 -6.87
C ILE A 27 -23.74 2.76 -5.70
N MET A 28 -24.65 3.71 -5.90
CA MET A 28 -25.55 4.19 -4.84
C MET A 28 -26.53 3.12 -4.37
N ASN A 29 -26.92 2.22 -5.27
CA ASN A 29 -27.85 1.12 -4.99
C ASN A 29 -27.16 -0.20 -4.66
N ALA A 30 -25.83 -0.22 -4.52
CA ALA A 30 -25.09 -1.44 -4.17
C ALA A 30 -25.41 -1.84 -2.72
N THR A 31 -25.85 -3.07 -2.53
CA THR A 31 -26.20 -3.63 -1.20
C THR A 31 -25.05 -4.39 -0.54
N ASP A 32 -24.04 -4.80 -1.31
CA ASP A 32 -22.87 -5.53 -0.82
C ASP A 32 -21.59 -4.70 -1.01
N ASP A 33 -20.78 -4.62 0.05
CA ASP A 33 -19.50 -3.93 0.10
C ASP A 33 -18.57 -4.37 -1.04
N THR A 34 -18.55 -5.66 -1.39
CA THR A 34 -17.64 -6.13 -2.46
C THR A 34 -18.02 -5.55 -3.81
N THR A 35 -19.33 -5.49 -4.10
CA THR A 35 -19.85 -4.90 -5.34
C THR A 35 -19.66 -3.39 -5.36
N PHE A 36 -19.89 -2.72 -4.23
CA PHE A 36 -19.65 -1.29 -4.06
C PHE A 36 -18.21 -0.92 -4.38
N TYR A 37 -17.23 -1.54 -3.70
CA TYR A 37 -15.82 -1.22 -3.92
C TYR A 37 -15.34 -1.58 -5.32
N LYS A 38 -15.88 -2.65 -5.93
CA LYS A 38 -15.58 -3.01 -7.33
C LYS A 38 -16.07 -1.94 -8.31
N LEU A 39 -17.28 -1.43 -8.13
CA LEU A 39 -17.84 -0.37 -8.97
C LEU A 39 -17.11 0.97 -8.77
N VAL A 40 -16.77 1.32 -7.53
CA VAL A 40 -15.93 2.50 -7.22
C VAL A 40 -14.55 2.41 -7.87
N ARG A 41 -13.89 1.25 -7.79
CA ARG A 41 -12.58 1.03 -8.44
C ARG A 41 -12.67 1.16 -9.96
N LYS A 42 -13.75 0.67 -10.58
CA LYS A 42 -14.00 0.79 -12.03
C LYS A 42 -14.21 2.24 -12.47
N GLN A 43 -14.76 3.09 -11.60
CA GLN A 43 -14.97 4.51 -11.88
C GLN A 43 -13.73 5.37 -11.62
N ARG A 44 -12.86 4.97 -10.68
CA ARG A 44 -11.57 5.61 -10.47
C ARG A 44 -10.68 5.41 -11.70
N SER A 45 -10.49 6.44 -12.51
CA SER A 45 -9.37 6.43 -13.45
C SER A 45 -8.08 6.58 -12.65
N THR A 46 -7.10 5.71 -12.90
CA THR A 46 -5.72 5.95 -12.47
C THR A 46 -5.32 7.33 -12.99
N SER A 47 -5.09 8.29 -12.09
CA SER A 47 -4.66 9.62 -12.49
C SER A 47 -3.38 9.48 -13.29
N ARG A 48 -3.41 9.86 -14.56
CA ARG A 48 -2.20 10.01 -15.38
C ARG A 48 -1.50 11.34 -15.12
N HIS A 49 -2.10 12.19 -14.29
CA HIS A 49 -1.54 13.49 -13.95
C HIS A 49 -0.58 13.30 -12.79
N LEU A 50 0.71 13.47 -13.10
CA LEU A 50 1.72 13.75 -12.09
C LEU A 50 1.26 15.00 -11.34
N THR A 51 1.02 14.83 -10.04
CA THR A 51 0.54 15.91 -9.19
C THR A 51 1.77 16.66 -8.72
N ASN A 52 2.13 17.73 -9.44
CA ASN A 52 3.33 18.53 -9.15
C ASN A 52 3.08 19.63 -8.09
N CYS A 53 1.97 19.53 -7.36
CA CYS A 53 1.62 20.53 -6.35
C CYS A 53 0.88 19.89 -5.18
N LEU A 54 1.21 20.31 -3.97
CA LEU A 54 0.54 19.92 -2.74
C LEU A 54 -0.36 21.07 -2.27
N LEU A 55 -1.59 20.78 -1.88
CA LEU A 55 -2.45 21.76 -1.21
C LEU A 55 -2.38 21.48 0.28
N ASN A 56 -1.78 22.39 1.06
CA ASN A 56 -1.65 22.28 2.50
C ASN A 56 -2.29 23.50 3.16
N GLU A 57 -3.28 23.30 4.04
CA GLU A 57 -4.01 24.35 4.76
C GLU A 57 -4.49 25.53 3.89
N GLY A 58 -4.95 25.23 2.67
CA GLY A 58 -5.43 26.24 1.71
C GLY A 58 -4.31 26.93 0.91
N ARG A 59 -3.04 26.67 1.20
CA ARG A 59 -1.90 27.12 0.40
C ARG A 59 -1.49 26.06 -0.62
N LYS A 60 -1.25 26.47 -1.85
CA LYS A 60 -0.71 25.61 -2.92
C LYS A 60 0.82 25.69 -2.93
N LEU A 61 1.48 24.56 -2.71
CA LEU A 61 2.92 24.38 -2.72
C LEU A 61 3.31 23.76 -4.06
N THR A 62 4.32 24.31 -4.74
CA THR A 62 4.67 23.91 -6.11
C THR A 62 6.15 23.58 -6.28
N SER A 63 7.02 24.03 -5.38
CA SER A 63 8.42 23.64 -5.43
C SER A 63 8.65 22.28 -4.74
N PRO A 64 9.62 21.46 -5.20
CA PRO A 64 9.90 20.17 -4.58
C PRO A 64 10.24 20.26 -3.08
N GLU A 65 11.00 21.29 -2.69
CA GLU A 65 11.39 21.55 -1.30
C GLU A 65 10.18 21.89 -0.43
N GLU A 66 9.30 22.79 -0.89
CA GLU A 66 8.07 23.12 -0.17
C GLU A 66 7.12 21.93 -0.08
N ILE A 67 7.04 21.09 -1.12
CA ILE A 67 6.21 19.88 -1.09
C ILE A 67 6.75 18.89 -0.05
N SER A 68 8.06 18.71 0.00
CA SER A 68 8.71 17.84 1.00
C SER A 68 8.48 18.36 2.42
N ASP A 69 8.69 19.66 2.66
CA ASP A 69 8.43 20.29 3.95
C ASP A 69 6.95 20.24 4.34
N GLY A 70 6.05 20.44 3.37
CA GLY A 70 4.61 20.33 3.57
C GLY A 70 4.17 18.92 3.99
N TRP A 71 4.73 17.88 3.36
CA TRP A 71 4.53 16.51 3.80
C TRP A 71 5.13 16.23 5.17
N GLY A 72 6.34 16.74 5.44
CA GLY A 72 7.00 16.62 6.74
C GLY A 72 6.10 17.14 7.86
N LYS A 73 5.62 18.39 7.74
CA LYS A 73 4.69 19.01 8.69
C LYS A 73 3.38 18.25 8.83
N HIS A 74 2.81 17.78 7.72
CA HIS A 74 1.57 16.99 7.76
C HIS A 74 1.74 15.71 8.59
N PHE A 75 2.80 14.95 8.33
CA PHE A 75 3.06 13.70 9.05
C PHE A 75 3.54 13.94 10.47
N GLU A 76 4.26 15.03 10.74
CA GLU A 76 4.61 15.46 12.10
C GLU A 76 3.35 15.71 12.93
N THR A 77 2.39 16.48 12.40
CA THR A 77 1.10 16.71 13.08
C THR A 77 0.34 15.41 13.36
N LEU A 78 0.35 14.46 12.41
CA LEU A 78 -0.26 13.15 12.61
C LEU A 78 0.46 12.31 13.68
N ALA A 79 1.80 12.43 13.76
CA ALA A 79 2.62 11.71 14.72
C ALA A 79 2.59 12.32 16.13
N THR A 80 2.39 13.63 16.24
CA THR A 80 2.31 14.38 17.52
C THR A 80 0.94 15.01 17.73
N PRO A 81 -0.14 14.21 17.82
CA PRO A 81 -1.50 14.75 17.88
C PRO A 81 -1.82 15.42 19.22
N ILE A 82 -0.97 15.26 20.26
CA ILE A 82 -1.09 15.93 21.56
C ILE A 82 -1.06 17.47 21.41
N ASN A 83 -0.45 17.97 20.33
CA ASN A 83 -0.37 19.39 20.01
C ASN A 83 -1.62 19.92 19.25
N ASP A 84 -2.54 19.05 18.81
CA ASP A 84 -3.81 19.46 18.19
C ASP A 84 -4.88 19.65 19.27
N GLN A 85 -5.48 20.85 19.33
CA GLN A 85 -6.58 21.16 20.26
C GLN A 85 -7.83 20.29 20.03
N ARG A 86 -7.94 19.64 18.87
CA ARG A 86 -9.02 18.70 18.53
C ARG A 86 -8.70 17.26 18.95
N TYR A 87 -7.57 17.02 19.62
CA TYR A 87 -7.17 15.69 20.02
C TYR A 87 -8.08 15.10 21.09
N ASP A 88 -8.86 14.10 20.68
CA ASP A 88 -9.84 13.47 21.54
C ASP A 88 -9.19 12.48 22.51
N HIS A 89 -8.92 12.98 23.71
CA HIS A 89 -8.38 12.19 24.82
C HIS A 89 -9.30 11.05 25.25
N PHE A 90 -10.61 11.15 24.98
CA PHE A 90 -11.56 10.07 25.28
C PHE A 90 -11.32 8.87 24.36
N TYR A 91 -11.14 9.10 23.06
CA TYR A 91 -10.78 8.03 22.11
C TYR A 91 -9.43 7.40 22.44
N LEU A 92 -8.42 8.19 22.82
CA LEU A 92 -7.13 7.64 23.26
C LEU A 92 -7.31 6.69 24.45
N LYS A 93 -8.07 7.10 25.47
CA LYS A 93 -8.34 6.28 26.65
C LYS A 93 -9.08 4.99 26.28
N GLN A 94 -10.03 5.06 25.36
CA GLN A 94 -10.75 3.88 24.88
C GLN A 94 -9.83 2.94 24.10
N ALA A 95 -9.07 3.44 23.14
CA ALA A 95 -8.10 2.66 22.36
C ALA A 95 -7.05 1.98 23.25
N THR A 96 -6.58 2.69 24.29
CA THR A 96 -5.63 2.13 25.26
C THR A 96 -6.25 0.97 26.05
N LYS A 97 -7.52 1.08 26.46
CA LYS A 97 -8.24 -0.01 27.11
C LYS A 97 -8.42 -1.21 26.18
N ASP A 98 -8.80 -0.96 24.94
CA ASP A 98 -8.99 -2.02 23.95
C ASP A 98 -7.68 -2.76 23.68
N LEU A 99 -6.57 -2.04 23.57
CA LEU A 99 -5.24 -2.63 23.40
C LEU A 99 -4.83 -3.48 24.61
N ASN A 100 -5.06 -2.99 25.83
CA ASN A 100 -4.81 -3.76 27.05
C ASN A 100 -5.67 -5.03 27.09
N HIS A 101 -6.95 -4.94 26.73
CA HIS A 101 -7.82 -6.11 26.64
C HIS A 101 -7.34 -7.12 25.60
N LEU A 102 -6.91 -6.66 24.43
CA LEU A 102 -6.33 -7.52 23.39
C LEU A 102 -5.06 -8.20 23.86
N GLN A 103 -4.19 -7.48 24.57
CA GLN A 103 -2.94 -8.04 25.10
C GLN A 103 -3.20 -9.10 26.18
N ILE A 104 -4.13 -8.83 27.10
CA ILE A 104 -4.58 -9.81 28.09
C ILE A 104 -5.21 -11.02 27.38
N ALA A 105 -6.09 -10.80 26.40
CA ALA A 105 -6.72 -11.87 25.65
C ALA A 105 -5.68 -12.74 24.92
N PHE A 106 -4.65 -12.13 24.32
CA PHE A 106 -3.56 -12.84 23.66
C PHE A 106 -2.79 -13.71 24.66
N GLN A 107 -2.34 -13.12 25.78
CA GLN A 107 -1.62 -13.83 26.85
C GLN A 107 -2.43 -14.98 27.45
N THR A 108 -3.74 -14.78 27.63
CA THR A 108 -4.64 -15.78 28.22
C THR A 108 -5.07 -16.85 27.21
N SER A 109 -5.07 -16.53 25.91
CA SER A 109 -5.55 -17.45 24.87
C SER A 109 -4.63 -18.65 24.63
N GLY A 110 -3.36 -18.59 25.09
CA GLY A 110 -2.37 -19.65 24.86
C GLY A 110 -2.07 -19.92 23.38
N LYS A 111 -2.54 -19.07 22.46
CA LYS A 111 -2.32 -19.21 21.03
C LYS A 111 -0.89 -18.79 20.71
N THR A 112 -0.02 -19.76 20.56
CA THR A 112 1.28 -19.57 19.93
C THR A 112 1.09 -19.37 18.43
N VAL A 113 1.89 -18.46 17.85
CA VAL A 113 2.03 -18.43 16.39
C VAL A 113 2.64 -19.78 16.00
N ALA A 114 1.99 -20.49 15.07
CA ALA A 114 2.52 -21.77 14.60
C ALA A 114 3.94 -21.54 14.06
N GLU A 115 4.86 -22.46 14.38
CA GLU A 115 6.19 -22.44 13.79
C GLU A 115 6.06 -22.53 12.27
N THR A 116 6.63 -21.56 11.57
CA THR A 116 6.64 -21.52 10.10
C THR A 116 7.54 -22.64 9.58
N ASP A 117 7.08 -23.33 8.54
CA ASP A 117 7.88 -24.36 7.87
C ASP A 117 8.70 -23.77 6.72
N VAL A 118 9.79 -24.46 6.33
CA VAL A 118 10.66 -24.03 5.22
C VAL A 118 9.87 -23.83 3.91
N PRO A 119 8.95 -24.74 3.53
CA PRO A 119 8.12 -24.55 2.33
C PRO A 119 7.26 -23.28 2.31
N GLU A 120 6.71 -22.88 3.47
CA GLU A 120 5.92 -21.66 3.60
C GLU A 120 6.79 -20.42 3.39
N VAL A 121 8.01 -20.40 3.94
CA VAL A 121 8.98 -19.32 3.71
C VAL A 121 9.33 -19.23 2.22
N GLU A 122 9.66 -20.35 1.58
CA GLU A 122 10.00 -20.40 0.15
C GLU A 122 8.83 -19.88 -0.72
N CYS A 123 7.61 -20.29 -0.39
CA CYS A 123 6.40 -19.83 -1.06
C CYS A 123 6.18 -18.32 -0.89
N ALA A 124 6.45 -17.78 0.30
CA ALA A 124 6.35 -16.35 0.58
C ALA A 124 7.41 -15.54 -0.19
N VAL A 125 8.67 -16.00 -0.19
CA VAL A 125 9.78 -15.37 -0.92
C VAL A 125 9.49 -15.36 -2.43
N ALA A 126 8.99 -16.46 -2.99
CA ALA A 126 8.66 -16.54 -4.41
C ALA A 126 7.61 -15.49 -4.83
N LYS A 127 6.65 -15.17 -3.94
CA LYS A 127 5.55 -14.23 -4.18
C LYS A 127 5.92 -12.75 -4.03
N LEU A 128 7.14 -12.41 -3.60
CA LEU A 128 7.55 -11.00 -3.49
C LEU A 128 7.45 -10.30 -4.86
N ASN A 129 7.13 -9.01 -4.89
CA ASN A 129 7.06 -8.26 -6.15
C ASN A 129 8.46 -7.78 -6.55
N ASN A 130 8.85 -8.03 -7.80
CA ASN A 130 10.13 -7.55 -8.34
C ASN A 130 10.07 -6.04 -8.66
N ASN A 131 11.24 -5.42 -8.81
CA ASN A 131 11.44 -4.01 -9.16
C ASN A 131 10.78 -3.04 -8.17
N LYS A 132 10.74 -3.40 -6.89
CA LYS A 132 10.37 -2.50 -5.81
C LYS A 132 11.62 -1.80 -5.27
N ALA A 133 11.40 -0.62 -4.69
CA ALA A 133 12.47 0.10 -4.03
C ALA A 133 13.07 -0.75 -2.91
N ALA A 134 14.38 -0.60 -2.72
CA ALA A 134 15.10 -1.26 -1.65
C ALA A 134 14.63 -0.77 -0.27
N ASP A 135 14.85 -1.59 0.75
CA ASP A 135 14.66 -1.16 2.14
C ASP A 135 15.76 -0.19 2.60
N TYR A 136 15.71 0.20 3.88
CA TYR A 136 16.69 1.11 4.48
C TYR A 136 18.12 0.55 4.53
N MET A 137 18.28 -0.78 4.39
CA MET A 137 19.57 -1.47 4.29
C MET A 137 20.00 -1.71 2.83
N GLY A 138 19.19 -1.30 1.85
CA GLY A 138 19.45 -1.54 0.43
C GLY A 138 19.05 -2.93 -0.07
N LEU A 139 18.31 -3.72 0.71
CA LEU A 139 17.84 -5.04 0.31
C LEU A 139 16.63 -4.92 -0.63
N THR A 140 16.64 -5.73 -1.70
CA THR A 140 15.54 -5.80 -2.68
C THR A 140 14.96 -7.21 -2.72
N ALA A 141 13.78 -7.35 -3.33
CA ALA A 141 13.14 -8.66 -3.49
C ALA A 141 14.01 -9.65 -4.29
N GLU A 142 14.79 -9.15 -5.25
CA GLU A 142 15.71 -9.94 -6.06
C GLU A 142 16.84 -10.54 -5.21
N HIS A 143 17.35 -9.79 -4.23
CA HIS A 143 18.34 -10.30 -3.28
C HIS A 143 17.79 -11.49 -2.48
N LEU A 144 16.52 -11.44 -2.07
CA LEU A 144 15.89 -12.53 -1.32
C LEU A 144 15.54 -13.74 -2.20
N LYS A 145 15.08 -13.50 -3.43
CA LYS A 145 14.67 -14.58 -4.36
C LYS A 145 15.85 -15.30 -4.99
N TYR A 146 16.91 -14.58 -5.32
CA TYR A 146 18.00 -15.09 -6.15
C TYR A 146 19.35 -15.07 -5.43
N GLY A 147 19.52 -14.24 -4.39
CA GLY A 147 20.79 -14.13 -3.68
C GLY A 147 21.17 -15.38 -2.89
N GLY A 148 20.20 -16.16 -2.42
CA GLY A 148 20.44 -17.37 -1.63
C GLY A 148 21.20 -18.48 -2.34
N ALA A 149 21.10 -18.59 -3.68
CA ALA A 149 21.78 -19.64 -4.44
C ALA A 149 23.29 -19.38 -4.61
N ALA A 150 23.75 -18.13 -4.49
CA ALA A 150 25.14 -17.75 -4.74
C ALA A 150 26.05 -17.84 -3.49
N ILE A 151 25.49 -18.05 -2.29
CA ILE A 151 26.25 -18.06 -1.03
C ILE A 151 26.72 -19.47 -0.65
N TYR A 152 26.17 -20.52 -1.27
CA TYR A 152 26.72 -21.88 -1.14
C TYR A 152 27.86 -22.10 -2.14
N LEU A 153 28.98 -21.41 -1.93
CA LEU A 153 30.26 -21.88 -2.42
C LEU A 153 30.70 -22.99 -1.45
N PRO A 154 30.74 -24.27 -1.84
CA PRO A 154 31.58 -25.22 -1.11
C PRO A 154 32.98 -24.63 -1.16
N CYS A 155 33.56 -24.30 0.01
CA CYS A 155 34.94 -23.88 0.11
C CYS A 155 35.79 -24.91 -0.64
N ALA A 156 36.28 -24.52 -1.79
CA ALA A 156 37.22 -25.31 -2.56
C ALA A 156 38.54 -25.33 -1.78
N GLY A 157 38.88 -26.52 -1.29
CA GLY A 157 40.24 -26.89 -0.89
C GLY A 157 40.66 -26.43 0.51
N GLU A 158 40.57 -27.34 1.47
CA GLU A 158 41.74 -27.64 2.30
C GLU A 158 41.93 -29.16 2.36
N ASP A 159 43.16 -29.54 2.03
CA ASP A 159 43.60 -30.87 1.70
C ASP A 159 43.64 -31.82 2.90
N ASN A 160 43.51 -33.10 2.57
CA ASN A 160 44.00 -34.23 3.34
C ASN A 160 45.32 -33.94 4.05
N GLN A 161 45.30 -33.97 5.39
CA GLN A 161 46.40 -34.55 6.15
C GLN A 161 45.85 -35.53 7.18
N GLN A 162 45.91 -36.81 6.81
CA GLN A 162 46.01 -37.91 7.76
C GLN A 162 47.26 -37.71 8.61
N ASN A 163 47.10 -37.69 9.93
CA ASN A 163 48.09 -38.10 10.93
C ASN A 163 47.37 -38.14 12.29
N VAL A 164 46.84 -39.30 12.68
CA VAL A 164 47.42 -40.24 13.67
C VAL A 164 46.77 -41.61 13.45
#